data_AF-A0A376L0G0-F1
#
_entry.id   AF-A0A376L0G0-F1
#
_cell.length_a   1.000
_cell.length_b   1.000
_cell.length_c   1.000
_cell.angle_alpha   90.00
_cell.angle_beta   90.00
_cell.angle_gamma   90.00
#
_symmetry.space_group_name_H-M   'P 1'
#
loop_
_entity.id
_entity.type
_entity.pdbx_description
1 polymer ?
#
loop_
_entity_poly.entity_id
_entity_poly.type
_entity_poly.pdbx_seq_one_letter_code
_entity_poly.pdbx_strand_id
1 'polypeptide(L)'
;MILVWGADSGAYMFGKLFGKHKLAPKVSPGKTWQGFIGGLATAAVISWGYGMWANLDVAPVTLLICSIVAALASVLGDLTESMFKREAGIKDSGHLIPGHGGILDRIDSLTAAGTGLCLLVVTGIQDALTEGNMLSFLWDLASFIVALGVLITVHEFGHFWVARRCGVRVERFSIGFGKALWRRTDKLGTEYVIALIPLGGYVKMLDERAEPVVPELRHHAFNNKSVGQRAAIIAAGPVANFIFAIFA
;
A
#
# COMPACT_ATOMS: atom_id res chain seq x y z
N MET A 1 11.85 -4.65 -12.92
CA MET A 1 11.59 -5.90 -12.16
C MET A 1 12.86 -6.49 -11.55
N ILE A 2 13.86 -6.89 -12.36
CA ILE A 2 15.15 -7.44 -11.85
C ILE A 2 15.80 -6.53 -10.80
N LEU A 3 15.82 -5.23 -11.05
CA LEU A 3 16.40 -4.25 -10.13
C LEU A 3 15.72 -4.24 -8.75
N VAL A 4 14.39 -4.27 -8.72
CA VAL A 4 13.59 -4.26 -7.49
C VAL A 4 13.78 -5.58 -6.73
N TRP A 5 13.69 -6.72 -7.42
CA TRP A 5 13.91 -8.03 -6.78
C TRP A 5 15.34 -8.18 -6.25
N GLY A 6 16.32 -7.66 -6.98
CA GLY A 6 17.71 -7.61 -6.53
C GLY A 6 17.87 -6.72 -5.31
N ALA A 7 17.25 -5.54 -5.29
CA ALA A 7 17.25 -4.65 -4.14
C ALA A 7 16.60 -5.31 -2.91
N ASP A 8 15.46 -5.99 -3.05
CA ASP A 8 14.78 -6.70 -1.98
C ASP A 8 15.62 -7.87 -1.45
N SER A 9 16.23 -8.63 -2.35
CA SER A 9 17.12 -9.76 -2.00
C SER A 9 18.36 -9.28 -1.27
N GLY A 10 18.98 -8.19 -1.74
CA GLY A 10 20.07 -7.51 -1.06
C GLY A 10 19.63 -7.03 0.31
N ALA A 11 18.48 -6.37 0.40
CA ALA A 11 17.96 -5.87 1.67
C ALA A 11 17.70 -6.99 2.68
N TYR A 12 17.18 -8.13 2.24
CA TYR A 12 17.00 -9.32 3.06
C TYR A 12 18.34 -9.90 3.54
N MET A 13 19.29 -10.10 2.62
CA MET A 13 20.59 -10.69 2.94
C MET A 13 21.39 -9.82 3.92
N PHE A 14 21.59 -8.54 3.60
CA PHE A 14 22.30 -7.61 4.48
C PHE A 14 21.53 -7.34 5.78
N GLY A 15 20.20 -7.36 5.72
CA GLY A 15 19.35 -7.25 6.89
C GLY A 15 19.47 -8.43 7.85
N LYS A 16 19.65 -9.66 7.34
CA LYS A 16 19.83 -10.87 8.15
C LYS A 16 21.25 -11.00 8.70
N LEU A 17 22.25 -10.63 7.91
CA LEU A 17 23.67 -10.73 8.28
C LEU A 17 24.11 -9.63 9.26
N PHE A 18 23.65 -8.39 9.05
CA PHE A 18 24.16 -7.22 9.78
C PHE A 18 23.07 -6.41 10.50
N GLY A 19 21.80 -6.82 10.43
CA GLY A 19 20.67 -6.06 10.94
C GLY A 19 20.63 -5.94 12.46
N LYS A 20 21.21 -4.85 12.99
CA LYS A 20 21.15 -4.51 14.41
C LYS A 20 20.10 -3.42 14.71
N HIS A 21 19.88 -2.51 13.77
CA HIS A 21 19.02 -1.34 13.97
C HIS A 21 17.78 -1.43 13.10
N LYS A 22 16.61 -1.44 13.74
CA LYS A 22 15.31 -1.54 13.06
C LYS A 22 14.95 -0.23 12.38
N LEU A 23 14.45 -0.32 11.15
CA LEU A 23 14.06 0.84 10.34
C LEU A 23 12.73 1.43 10.82
N ALA A 24 11.70 0.58 10.96
CA ALA A 24 10.36 0.99 11.38
C ALA A 24 9.75 -0.03 12.36
N PRO A 25 10.20 -0.05 13.64
CA PRO A 25 9.88 -1.13 14.58
C PRO A 25 8.38 -1.37 14.80
N LYS A 26 7.59 -0.28 14.83
CA LYS A 26 6.14 -0.33 15.06
C LYS A 26 5.35 -0.79 13.82
N VAL A 27 5.92 -0.62 12.64
CA VAL A 27 5.28 -0.83 11.34
C VAL A 27 5.72 -2.17 10.73
N SER A 28 7.03 -2.30 10.51
CA SER A 28 7.69 -3.47 9.91
C SER A 28 8.89 -3.88 10.78
N PRO A 29 8.69 -4.75 11.79
CA PRO A 29 9.75 -5.16 12.72
C PRO A 29 10.85 -5.99 12.08
N GLY A 30 10.64 -6.52 10.86
CA GLY A 30 11.64 -7.24 10.08
C GLY A 30 12.69 -6.34 9.43
N LYS A 31 12.35 -5.11 9.05
CA LYS A 31 13.24 -4.21 8.29
C LYS A 31 14.30 -3.55 9.17
N THR A 32 15.54 -3.49 8.65
CA THR A 32 16.69 -2.89 9.32
C THR A 32 17.35 -1.82 8.45
N TRP A 33 18.03 -0.85 9.07
CA TRP A 33 18.81 0.16 8.35
C TRP A 33 19.95 -0.47 7.53
N GLN A 34 20.57 -1.53 8.05
CA GLN A 34 21.62 -2.26 7.34
C GLN A 34 21.08 -2.99 6.11
N GLY A 35 19.89 -3.58 6.22
CA GLY A 35 19.18 -4.15 5.07
C GLY A 35 18.85 -3.07 4.04
N PHE A 36 18.28 -1.95 4.46
CA PHE A 36 17.97 -0.84 3.56
C PHE A 36 19.19 -0.37 2.75
N ILE A 37 20.32 -0.10 3.42
CA ILE A 37 21.57 0.31 2.75
C ILE A 37 22.09 -0.80 1.83
N GLY A 38 22.04 -2.07 2.27
CA GLY A 38 22.45 -3.21 1.45
C GLY A 38 21.59 -3.40 0.20
N GLY A 39 20.29 -3.12 0.28
CA GLY A 39 19.38 -3.10 -0.86
C GLY A 39 19.72 -2.00 -1.87
N LEU A 40 19.98 -0.78 -1.40
CA LEU A 40 20.41 0.34 -2.25
C LEU A 40 21.75 0.05 -2.95
N ALA A 41 22.72 -0.51 -2.22
CA ALA A 41 24.01 -0.90 -2.79
C ALA A 41 23.85 -2.00 -3.85
N THR A 42 22.98 -2.98 -3.61
CA THR A 42 22.69 -4.06 -4.57
C THR A 42 22.02 -3.50 -5.83
N ALA A 43 21.06 -2.58 -5.69
CA ALA A 43 20.42 -1.91 -6.81
C ALA A 43 21.43 -1.12 -7.67
N ALA A 44 22.34 -0.39 -7.03
CA ALA A 44 23.40 0.36 -7.70
C ALA A 44 24.33 -0.55 -8.51
N VAL A 45 24.76 -1.67 -7.94
CA VAL A 45 25.63 -2.64 -8.63
C VAL A 45 24.91 -3.27 -9.83
N ILE A 46 23.64 -3.66 -9.67
CA ILE A 46 22.82 -4.21 -10.77
C ILE A 46 22.67 -3.17 -11.88
N SER A 47 22.37 -1.92 -11.54
CA SER A 47 22.21 -0.85 -12.52
C SER A 47 23.51 -0.57 -13.30
N TRP A 48 24.64 -0.53 -12.60
CA TRP A 48 25.93 -0.30 -13.23
C TRP A 48 26.33 -1.45 -14.17
N GLY A 49 26.20 -2.70 -13.71
CA GLY A 49 26.49 -3.88 -14.53
C GLY A 49 25.59 -3.97 -15.76
N TYR A 50 24.31 -3.65 -15.60
CA TYR A 50 23.37 -3.60 -16.73
C TYR A 50 23.73 -2.51 -17.75
N GLY A 51 24.10 -1.31 -17.28
CA GLY A 51 24.52 -0.22 -18.16
C GLY A 51 25.75 -0.57 -19.01
N MET A 52 26.72 -1.31 -18.44
CA MET A 52 27.89 -1.79 -19.18
C MET A 52 27.56 -2.87 -20.22
N TRP A 53 26.61 -3.75 -19.91
CA TRP A 53 26.24 -4.87 -20.78
C TRP A 53 25.28 -4.46 -21.92
N ALA A 54 24.34 -3.56 -21.63
CA ALA A 54 23.25 -3.22 -22.54
C ALA A 54 23.60 -2.11 -23.57
N ASN A 55 24.78 -1.50 -23.48
CA ASN A 55 25.26 -0.44 -24.37
C ASN A 55 24.18 0.63 -24.66
N LEU A 56 23.58 1.16 -23.59
CA LEU A 56 22.50 2.13 -23.67
C LEU A 56 23.05 3.53 -23.95
N ASP A 57 22.38 4.29 -24.81
CA ASP A 57 22.64 5.73 -25.05
C ASP A 57 22.25 6.63 -23.85
N VAL A 58 22.14 6.06 -22.65
CA VAL A 58 21.78 6.76 -21.42
C VAL A 58 23.02 6.85 -20.54
N ALA A 59 23.33 8.05 -20.05
CA ALA A 59 24.47 8.26 -19.17
C ALA A 59 24.40 7.29 -17.95
N PRO A 60 25.49 6.59 -17.60
CA PRO A 60 25.49 5.63 -16.47
C PRO A 60 25.05 6.25 -15.14
N VAL A 61 25.32 7.55 -14.95
CA VAL A 61 24.89 8.32 -13.77
C VAL A 61 23.38 8.46 -13.72
N THR A 62 22.71 8.71 -14.85
CA THR A 62 21.24 8.78 -14.94
C THR A 62 20.62 7.45 -14.56
N LEU A 63 21.14 6.34 -15.09
CA LEU A 63 20.68 5.00 -14.74
C LEU A 63 20.84 4.71 -13.24
N LEU A 64 21.98 5.10 -12.67
CA LEU A 64 22.24 4.95 -11.24
C LEU A 64 21.24 5.75 -10.39
N ILE A 65 20.98 7.01 -10.73
CA ILE A 65 19.99 7.84 -10.03
C ILE A 65 18.60 7.22 -10.11
N CYS A 66 18.15 6.84 -11.31
CA CYS A 66 16.85 6.18 -11.50
C CYS A 66 16.75 4.89 -10.68
N SER A 67 17.82 4.08 -10.61
CA SER A 67 17.83 2.84 -9.84
C SER A 67 17.70 3.04 -8.34
N ILE A 68 18.39 4.05 -7.80
CA ILE A 68 18.33 4.38 -6.38
C ILE A 68 16.93 4.86 -6.04
N VAL A 69 16.36 5.75 -6.85
CA VAL A 69 15.02 6.25 -6.58
C VAL A 69 13.97 5.15 -6.73
N ALA A 70 14.08 4.27 -7.72
CA ALA A 70 13.21 3.10 -7.85
C ALA A 70 13.27 2.19 -6.61
N ALA A 71 14.47 1.93 -6.09
CA ALA A 71 14.66 1.14 -4.88
C ALA A 71 14.06 1.84 -3.64
N LEU A 72 14.22 3.16 -3.52
CA LEU A 72 13.60 3.96 -2.45
C LEU A 72 12.07 3.92 -2.54
N ALA A 73 11.51 4.12 -3.73
CA ALA A 73 10.07 4.07 -3.97
C ALA A 73 9.50 2.68 -3.62
N SER A 74 10.21 1.60 -3.97
CA SER A 74 9.82 0.23 -3.57
C SER A 74 9.78 0.06 -2.06
N VAL A 75 10.83 0.48 -1.35
CA VAL A 75 10.89 0.36 0.12
C VAL A 75 9.78 1.18 0.79
N LEU A 76 9.51 2.38 0.28
CA LEU A 76 8.40 3.23 0.74
C LEU A 76 7.05 2.56 0.50
N GLY A 77 6.82 1.97 -0.68
CA GLY A 77 5.59 1.22 -0.99
C GLY A 77 5.34 0.08 -0.01
N ASP A 78 6.34 -0.79 0.22
CA ASP A 78 6.22 -1.92 1.15
C ASP A 78 6.11 -1.46 2.62
N LEU A 79 6.68 -0.31 2.97
CA LEU A 79 6.43 0.30 4.29
C LEU A 79 5.00 0.82 4.40
N THR A 80 4.45 1.49 3.39
CA THR A 80 3.06 1.95 3.37
C THR A 80 2.08 0.77 3.47
N GLU A 81 2.34 -0.33 2.76
CA GLU A 81 1.57 -1.57 2.88
C GLU A 81 1.65 -2.14 4.31
N SER A 82 2.86 -2.18 4.87
CA SER A 82 3.04 -2.60 6.26
C SER A 82 2.32 -1.68 7.25
N MET A 83 2.23 -0.37 7.00
CA MET A 83 1.48 0.59 7.82
C MET A 83 -0.02 0.33 7.75
N PHE A 84 -0.56 0.07 6.55
CA PHE A 84 -1.97 -0.29 6.35
C PHE A 84 -2.37 -1.47 7.24
N LYS A 85 -1.59 -2.56 7.20
CA LYS A 85 -1.83 -3.76 8.01
C LYS A 85 -1.90 -3.45 9.51
N ARG A 86 -1.02 -2.56 10.01
CA ARG A 86 -1.00 -2.18 11.44
C ARG A 86 -2.17 -1.31 11.84
N GLU A 87 -2.54 -0.32 11.02
CA GLU A 87 -3.66 0.60 11.31
C GLU A 87 -5.03 -0.09 11.15
N ALA A 88 -5.15 -1.03 10.22
CA ALA A 88 -6.36 -1.84 10.05
C ALA A 88 -6.54 -2.90 11.16
N GLY A 89 -5.52 -3.14 12.00
CA GLY A 89 -5.54 -4.19 13.01
C GLY A 89 -5.42 -5.62 12.44
N ILE A 90 -5.15 -5.75 11.14
CA ILE A 90 -5.06 -7.03 10.43
C ILE A 90 -3.58 -7.40 10.27
N LYS A 91 -3.15 -8.44 10.99
CA LYS A 91 -1.74 -8.88 11.02
C LYS A 91 -1.33 -9.61 9.73
N ASP A 92 -2.27 -10.35 9.14
CA ASP A 92 -2.19 -11.07 7.86
C ASP A 92 -3.56 -10.96 7.17
N SER A 93 -3.64 -10.39 5.97
CA SER A 93 -4.91 -10.26 5.23
C SER A 93 -5.46 -11.61 4.75
N GLY A 94 -4.67 -12.68 4.92
CA GLY A 94 -4.99 -14.02 4.48
C GLY A 94 -6.12 -14.75 5.21
N HIS A 95 -6.73 -14.16 6.24
CA HIS A 95 -7.81 -14.82 6.99
C HIS A 95 -9.23 -14.48 6.51
N LEU A 96 -9.40 -13.62 5.49
CA LEU A 96 -10.74 -13.35 4.93
C LEU A 96 -11.27 -14.51 4.05
N ILE A 97 -10.40 -15.35 3.49
CA ILE A 97 -10.76 -16.56 2.73
C ILE A 97 -9.87 -17.74 3.19
N PRO A 98 -10.42 -18.81 3.79
CA PRO A 98 -9.62 -19.96 4.19
C PRO A 98 -8.99 -20.61 2.95
N GLY A 99 -7.66 -20.66 2.90
CA GLY A 99 -6.89 -21.40 1.88
C GLY A 99 -6.10 -20.57 0.86
N HIS A 100 -6.26 -19.24 0.76
CA HIS A 100 -5.51 -18.42 -0.22
C HIS A 100 -4.96 -17.12 0.39
N GLY A 101 -4.27 -17.26 1.52
CA GLY A 101 -3.86 -16.16 2.38
C GLY A 101 -2.77 -15.22 1.87
N GLY A 102 -2.57 -15.11 0.56
CA GLY A 102 -1.54 -14.26 -0.02
C GLY A 102 -1.66 -13.99 -1.52
N ILE A 103 -2.82 -14.29 -2.14
CA ILE A 103 -3.09 -13.97 -3.55
C ILE A 103 -3.88 -12.67 -3.67
N LEU A 104 -4.88 -12.45 -2.80
CA LEU A 104 -5.61 -11.19 -2.76
C LEU A 104 -4.73 -10.02 -2.31
N ASP A 105 -3.81 -10.21 -1.35
CA ASP A 105 -2.80 -9.19 -0.99
C ASP A 105 -1.84 -8.81 -2.13
N ARG A 106 -1.65 -9.69 -3.11
CA ARG A 106 -0.79 -9.41 -4.28
C ARG A 106 -1.53 -8.70 -5.41
N ILE A 107 -2.86 -8.82 -5.42
CA ILE A 107 -3.75 -8.28 -6.45
C ILE A 107 -4.40 -6.99 -5.97
N ASP A 108 -4.54 -6.80 -4.66
CA ASP A 108 -5.17 -5.62 -4.11
C ASP A 108 -4.34 -4.37 -4.42
N SER A 109 -5.07 -3.31 -4.69
CA SER A 109 -4.69 -2.06 -5.32
C SER A 109 -3.37 -1.42 -4.85
N LEU A 110 -2.87 -1.76 -3.66
CA LEU A 110 -1.60 -1.26 -3.11
C LEU A 110 -0.35 -1.87 -3.76
N THR A 111 -0.36 -3.12 -4.23
CA THR A 111 0.79 -3.69 -4.97
C THR A 111 0.85 -3.09 -6.38
N ALA A 112 -0.31 -2.93 -7.03
CA ALA A 112 -0.41 -2.22 -8.30
C ALA A 112 -0.06 -0.73 -8.16
N ALA A 113 -0.48 -0.09 -7.07
CA ALA A 113 -0.13 1.29 -6.76
C ALA A 113 1.34 1.48 -6.40
N GLY A 114 1.94 0.55 -5.64
CA GLY A 114 3.36 0.57 -5.31
C GLY A 114 4.23 0.34 -6.56
N THR A 115 3.81 -0.60 -7.42
CA THR A 115 4.45 -0.84 -8.72
C THR A 115 4.24 0.35 -9.67
N GLY A 116 3.04 0.92 -9.71
CA GLY A 116 2.69 2.09 -10.51
C GLY A 116 3.40 3.36 -10.05
N LEU A 117 3.54 3.57 -8.73
CA LEU A 117 4.33 4.65 -8.14
C LEU A 117 5.80 4.50 -8.51
N CYS A 118 6.35 3.29 -8.41
CA CYS A 118 7.72 3.01 -8.82
C CYS A 118 7.92 3.30 -10.32
N LEU A 119 6.99 2.88 -11.18
CA LEU A 119 7.04 3.13 -12.62
C LEU A 119 6.93 4.63 -12.95
N LEU A 120 6.00 5.35 -12.32
CA LEU A 120 5.80 6.79 -12.50
C LEU A 120 7.00 7.60 -12.01
N VAL A 121 7.62 7.18 -10.90
CA VAL A 121 8.83 7.83 -10.39
C VAL A 121 10.02 7.58 -11.33
N VAL A 122 10.17 6.38 -11.89
CA VAL A 122 11.25 6.08 -12.84
C VAL A 122 11.08 6.81 -14.16
N THR A 123 9.87 6.79 -14.73
CA THR A 123 9.56 7.49 -15.99
C THR A 123 9.65 8.99 -15.82
N GLY A 124 9.03 9.54 -14.78
CA GLY A 124 9.08 10.96 -14.50
C GLY A 124 10.48 11.50 -14.14
N ILE A 125 11.37 10.67 -13.56
CA ILE A 125 12.78 11.05 -13.38
C ILE A 125 13.56 10.94 -14.68
N GLN A 126 13.31 9.93 -15.49
CA GLN A 126 13.87 9.84 -16.85
C GLN A 126 13.54 11.13 -17.60
N ASP A 127 12.26 11.52 -17.62
CA ASP A 127 11.75 12.71 -18.29
C ASP A 127 12.31 14.00 -17.67
N ALA A 128 12.38 14.11 -16.34
CA ALA A 128 12.96 15.26 -15.67
C ALA A 128 14.48 15.42 -15.95
N LEU A 129 15.20 14.31 -16.13
CA LEU A 129 16.64 14.33 -16.44
C LEU A 129 16.92 14.55 -17.93
N THR A 130 16.03 14.13 -18.85
CA THR A 130 16.18 14.37 -20.30
C THR A 130 15.63 15.71 -20.76
N GLU A 131 14.51 16.16 -20.19
CA GLU A 131 13.81 17.39 -20.60
C GLU A 131 14.00 18.56 -19.63
N GLY A 132 14.60 18.32 -18.46
CA GLY A 132 14.91 19.35 -17.45
C GLY A 132 13.70 19.88 -16.68
N ASN A 133 12.50 19.32 -16.85
CA ASN A 133 11.27 19.87 -16.31
C ASN A 133 10.86 19.21 -14.98
N MET A 134 11.52 19.59 -13.88
CA MET A 134 11.18 19.09 -12.53
C MET A 134 9.71 19.38 -12.14
N LEU A 135 9.11 20.42 -12.71
CA LEU A 135 7.73 20.81 -12.41
C LEU A 135 6.71 19.82 -12.97
N SER A 136 6.93 19.26 -14.17
CA SER A 136 6.03 18.25 -14.75
C SER A 136 6.06 16.97 -13.93
N PHE A 137 7.26 16.54 -13.51
CA PHE A 137 7.40 15.39 -12.63
C PHE A 137 6.61 15.54 -11.33
N LEU A 138 6.74 16.70 -10.66
CA LEU A 138 6.00 16.96 -9.42
C LEU A 138 4.48 16.99 -9.66
N TRP A 139 4.04 17.51 -10.81
CA TRP A 139 2.64 17.54 -11.19
C TRP A 139 2.07 16.14 -11.46
N ASP A 140 2.81 15.29 -12.18
CA ASP A 140 2.42 13.92 -12.48
C ASP A 140 2.37 13.08 -11.21
N LEU A 141 3.35 13.25 -10.33
CA LEU A 141 3.37 12.61 -9.01
C LEU A 141 2.18 13.05 -8.15
N ALA A 142 1.90 14.35 -8.09
CA ALA A 142 0.75 14.87 -7.34
C ALA A 142 -0.57 14.35 -7.93
N SER A 143 -0.73 14.38 -9.26
CA SER A 143 -1.91 13.89 -9.96
C SER A 143 -2.13 12.39 -9.73
N PHE A 144 -1.06 11.59 -9.75
CA PHE A 144 -1.12 10.17 -9.45
C PHE A 144 -1.56 9.90 -8.00
N ILE A 145 -1.00 10.63 -7.02
CA ILE A 145 -1.38 10.50 -5.62
C ILE A 145 -2.87 10.84 -5.43
N VAL A 146 -3.35 11.92 -6.06
CA VAL A 146 -4.76 12.32 -5.99
C VAL A 146 -5.67 11.28 -6.66
N ALA A 147 -5.34 10.85 -7.88
CA ALA A 147 -6.12 9.86 -8.62
C ALA A 147 -6.21 8.53 -7.85
N LEU A 148 -5.08 8.07 -7.31
CA LEU A 148 -5.03 6.87 -6.47
C LEU A 148 -5.83 7.04 -5.17
N GLY A 149 -5.69 8.18 -4.51
CA GLY A 149 -6.43 8.49 -3.28
C GLY A 149 -7.95 8.47 -3.50
N VAL A 150 -8.42 9.04 -4.62
CA VAL A 150 -9.84 8.98 -5.02
C VAL A 150 -10.27 7.54 -5.30
N LEU A 151 -9.51 6.81 -6.12
CA LEU A 151 -9.83 5.42 -6.49
C LEU A 151 -9.92 4.51 -5.26
N ILE A 152 -8.97 4.61 -4.32
CA ILE A 152 -8.98 3.81 -3.09
C ILE A 152 -10.15 4.25 -2.20
N THR A 153 -10.42 5.56 -2.08
CA THR A 153 -11.55 6.04 -1.26
C THR A 153 -12.88 5.51 -1.77
N VAL A 154 -13.08 5.48 -3.09
CA VAL A 154 -14.27 4.90 -3.72
C VAL A 154 -14.36 3.39 -3.45
N HIS A 155 -13.24 2.68 -3.55
CA HIS A 155 -13.15 1.25 -3.23
C HIS A 155 -13.57 0.94 -1.79
N GLU A 156 -12.94 1.62 -0.83
CA GLU A 156 -13.22 1.48 0.60
C GLU A 156 -14.67 1.87 0.91
N PHE A 157 -15.19 2.91 0.25
CA PHE A 157 -16.59 3.30 0.39
C PHE A 157 -17.56 2.20 -0.05
N GLY A 158 -17.24 1.45 -1.10
CA GLY A 158 -18.01 0.28 -1.52
C GLY A 158 -18.16 -0.75 -0.41
N HIS A 159 -17.03 -1.19 0.17
CA HIS A 159 -17.01 -2.11 1.30
C HIS A 159 -17.82 -1.58 2.49
N PHE A 160 -17.58 -0.32 2.86
CA PHE A 160 -18.26 0.36 3.95
C PHE A 160 -19.79 0.38 3.78
N TRP A 161 -20.25 0.76 2.59
CA TRP A 161 -21.66 0.97 2.28
C TRP A 161 -22.45 -0.33 2.30
N VAL A 162 -21.86 -1.42 1.77
CA VAL A 162 -22.48 -2.75 1.82
C VAL A 162 -22.40 -3.35 3.23
N ALA A 163 -21.28 -3.20 3.94
CA ALA A 163 -21.12 -3.69 5.30
C ALA A 163 -22.21 -3.16 6.24
N ARG A 164 -22.48 -1.84 6.19
CA ARG A 164 -23.57 -1.24 6.99
C ARG A 164 -24.95 -1.78 6.63
N ARG A 165 -25.21 -2.07 5.35
CA ARG A 165 -26.49 -2.67 4.90
C ARG A 165 -26.66 -4.11 5.35
N CYS A 166 -25.57 -4.86 5.43
CA CYS A 166 -25.57 -6.21 5.98
C CYS A 166 -25.62 -6.23 7.52
N GLY A 167 -25.73 -5.07 8.17
CA GLY A 167 -25.77 -4.94 9.63
C GLY A 167 -24.44 -5.30 10.30
N VAL A 168 -23.32 -5.15 9.58
CA VAL A 168 -21.97 -5.25 10.15
C VAL A 168 -21.62 -3.92 10.78
N ARG A 169 -21.09 -3.94 12.01
CA ARG A 169 -20.62 -2.74 12.68
C ARG A 169 -19.27 -2.34 12.09
N VAL A 170 -19.19 -1.11 11.60
CA VAL A 170 -17.93 -0.50 11.15
C VAL A 170 -17.43 0.39 12.27
N GLU A 171 -16.23 0.11 12.77
CA GLU A 171 -15.60 0.88 13.84
C GLU A 171 -14.97 2.15 13.30
N ARG A 172 -14.30 2.06 12.15
CA ARG A 172 -13.59 3.19 11.56
C ARG A 172 -13.63 3.15 10.03
N PHE A 173 -13.86 4.32 9.45
CA PHE A 173 -13.68 4.59 8.02
C PHE A 173 -12.60 5.67 7.90
N SER A 174 -11.42 5.32 7.38
CA SER A 174 -10.29 6.23 7.26
C SER A 174 -9.98 6.56 5.81
N ILE A 175 -9.86 7.84 5.49
CA ILE A 175 -9.26 8.35 4.27
C ILE A 175 -7.84 8.76 4.62
N GLY A 176 -6.87 8.07 4.03
CA GLY A 176 -5.45 8.21 4.33
C GLY A 176 -4.98 7.44 5.58
N PHE A 177 -3.70 7.64 5.91
CA PHE A 177 -2.99 6.97 6.99
C PHE A 177 -2.30 7.90 7.99
N GLY A 178 -2.02 7.35 9.16
CA GLY A 178 -1.20 7.97 10.21
C GLY A 178 -2.00 8.91 11.11
N LYS A 179 -1.38 10.04 11.48
CA LYS A 179 -2.01 10.99 12.40
C LYS A 179 -3.30 11.53 11.78
N ALA A 180 -4.40 11.41 12.54
CA ALA A 180 -5.67 11.96 12.14
C ALA A 180 -5.60 13.50 12.17
N LEU A 181 -5.89 14.11 11.02
CA LEU A 181 -6.10 15.55 10.90
C LEU A 181 -7.49 15.93 11.38
N TRP A 182 -8.46 15.05 11.10
CA TRP A 182 -9.84 15.26 11.46
C TRP A 182 -10.51 13.94 11.84
N ARG A 183 -11.41 13.99 12.82
CA ARG A 183 -12.17 12.85 13.32
C ARG A 183 -13.60 13.25 13.58
N ARG A 184 -14.55 12.40 13.20
CA ARG A 184 -15.97 12.56 13.55
C ARG A 184 -16.61 11.20 13.75
N THR A 185 -17.41 11.06 14.80
CA THR A 185 -18.16 9.82 15.05
C THR A 185 -19.63 10.00 14.68
N ASP A 186 -20.23 9.03 13.99
CA ASP A 186 -21.66 9.04 13.70
C ASP A 186 -22.51 8.40 14.81
N LYS A 187 -23.84 8.44 14.61
CA LYS A 187 -24.83 7.87 15.54
C LYS A 187 -24.73 6.35 15.68
N LEU A 188 -24.12 5.64 14.72
CA LEU A 188 -23.90 4.19 14.80
C LEU A 188 -22.55 3.83 15.44
N GLY A 189 -21.77 4.83 15.85
CA GLY A 189 -20.47 4.64 16.48
C GLY A 189 -19.34 4.40 15.48
N THR A 190 -19.53 4.70 14.20
CA THR A 190 -18.44 4.68 13.20
C THR A 190 -17.61 5.96 13.30
N GLU A 191 -16.30 5.82 13.45
CA GLU A 191 -15.34 6.92 13.43
C GLU A 191 -14.86 7.19 12.00
N TYR A 192 -15.18 8.37 11.46
CA TYR A 192 -14.65 8.87 10.20
C TYR A 192 -13.36 9.63 10.46
N VAL A 193 -12.30 9.25 9.77
CA VAL A 193 -10.97 9.83 9.95
C VAL A 193 -10.46 10.34 8.61
N ILE A 194 -9.94 11.57 8.60
CA ILE A 194 -9.09 12.06 7.51
C ILE A 194 -7.68 12.16 8.11
N ALA A 195 -6.74 11.42 7.54
CA ALA A 195 -5.39 11.32 8.06
C ALA A 195 -4.38 12.09 7.21
N LEU A 196 -3.20 12.34 7.79
CA LEU A 196 -2.17 13.19 7.20
C LEU A 196 -1.64 12.66 5.85
N ILE A 197 -1.52 11.34 5.70
CA ILE A 197 -0.94 10.73 4.52
C ILE A 197 -2.08 10.32 3.57
N PRO A 198 -2.28 10.98 2.42
CA PRO A 198 -3.42 10.72 1.54
C PRO A 198 -3.28 9.44 0.69
N LEU A 199 -2.25 8.63 0.93
CA LEU A 199 -1.89 7.46 0.12
C LEU A 199 -2.79 6.24 0.38
N GLY A 200 -4.12 6.38 0.35
CA GLY A 200 -5.05 5.25 0.48
C GLY A 200 -6.15 5.48 1.51
N GLY A 201 -6.65 4.41 2.13
CA GLY A 201 -7.72 4.43 3.14
C GLY A 201 -7.97 3.01 3.68
N TYR A 202 -8.81 2.87 4.69
CA TYR A 202 -9.24 1.56 5.19
C TYR A 202 -10.60 1.59 5.88
N VAL A 203 -11.32 0.47 5.80
CA VAL A 203 -12.54 0.22 6.57
C VAL A 203 -12.29 -0.84 7.65
N LYS A 204 -12.26 -0.41 8.92
CA LYS A 204 -12.18 -1.35 10.06
C LYS A 204 -13.58 -1.85 10.42
N MET A 205 -13.85 -3.11 10.06
CA MET A 205 -15.08 -3.81 10.43
C MET A 205 -14.88 -4.58 11.74
N LEU A 206 -15.94 -4.72 12.52
CA LEU A 206 -15.93 -5.56 13.71
C LEU A 206 -15.70 -7.02 13.31
N ASP A 207 -14.63 -7.64 13.78
CA ASP A 207 -14.28 -9.04 13.50
C ASP A 207 -13.70 -9.70 14.76
N GLU A 208 -14.30 -10.82 15.18
CA GLU A 208 -13.86 -11.59 16.35
C GLU A 208 -12.48 -12.23 16.18
N ARG A 209 -12.00 -12.38 14.94
CA ARG A 209 -10.66 -12.92 14.66
C ARG A 209 -9.57 -11.89 14.90
N ALA A 210 -9.89 -10.60 14.76
CA ALA A 210 -8.94 -9.51 14.91
C ALA A 210 -8.79 -9.11 16.37
N GLU A 211 -9.91 -8.89 17.07
CA GLU A 211 -9.94 -8.40 18.45
C GLU A 211 -11.05 -9.09 19.28
N PRO A 212 -10.90 -9.23 20.61
CA PRO A 212 -11.94 -9.81 21.46
C PRO A 212 -13.19 -8.91 21.46
N VAL A 213 -14.31 -9.43 20.94
CA VAL A 213 -15.58 -8.68 20.85
C VAL A 213 -16.49 -9.01 22.03
N VAL A 214 -17.08 -7.96 22.62
CA VAL A 214 -18.10 -8.07 23.68
C VAL A 214 -19.26 -8.96 23.19
N PRO A 215 -19.74 -9.92 24.00
CA PRO A 215 -20.76 -10.91 23.58
C PRO A 215 -21.99 -10.32 22.88
N GLU A 216 -22.45 -9.15 23.32
CA GLU A 216 -23.62 -8.44 22.79
C GLU A 216 -23.43 -7.92 21.35
N LEU A 217 -22.19 -7.62 20.94
CA LEU A 217 -21.88 -7.06 19.63
C LEU A 217 -21.49 -8.12 18.59
N ARG A 218 -21.38 -9.38 18.99
CA ARG A 218 -20.99 -10.49 18.10
C ARG A 218 -21.90 -10.64 16.89
N HIS A 219 -23.20 -10.43 17.03
CA HIS A 219 -24.14 -10.50 15.90
C HIS A 219 -23.88 -9.43 14.80
N HIS A 220 -23.15 -8.37 15.15
CA HIS A 220 -22.71 -7.33 14.23
C HIS A 220 -21.30 -7.57 13.68
N ALA A 221 -20.61 -8.63 14.08
CA ALA A 221 -19.30 -8.97 13.57
C ALA A 221 -19.39 -9.56 12.16
N PHE A 222 -18.40 -9.24 11.33
CA PHE A 222 -18.30 -9.65 9.94
C PHE A 222 -18.29 -11.18 9.79
N ASN A 223 -17.55 -11.87 10.65
CA ASN A 223 -17.38 -13.32 10.64
C ASN A 223 -18.68 -14.09 10.93
N ASN A 224 -19.64 -13.47 11.61
CA ASN A 224 -20.94 -14.07 11.96
C ASN A 224 -22.03 -13.85 10.90
N LYS A 225 -21.73 -13.13 9.82
CA LYS A 225 -22.66 -12.97 8.69
C LYS A 225 -22.63 -14.19 7.77
N SER A 226 -23.71 -14.36 7.00
CA SER A 226 -23.81 -15.43 6.00
C SER A 226 -22.69 -15.31 4.96
N VAL A 227 -22.35 -16.43 4.31
CA VAL A 227 -21.34 -16.45 3.23
C VAL A 227 -21.70 -15.45 2.13
N GLY A 228 -22.97 -15.38 1.72
CA GLY A 228 -23.43 -14.44 0.69
C GLY A 228 -23.25 -12.97 1.09
N GLN A 229 -23.55 -12.61 2.34
CA GLN A 229 -23.32 -11.25 2.85
C GLN A 229 -21.83 -10.89 2.89
N ARG A 230 -20.98 -11.82 3.36
CA ARG A 230 -19.53 -11.60 3.37
C ARG A 230 -18.98 -11.43 1.95
N ALA A 231 -19.41 -12.30 1.02
CA ALA A 231 -19.03 -12.20 -0.38
C ALA A 231 -19.49 -10.86 -1.00
N ALA A 232 -20.72 -10.42 -0.73
CA ALA A 232 -21.22 -9.13 -1.21
C ALA A 232 -20.41 -7.95 -0.67
N ILE A 233 -20.04 -7.97 0.62
CA ILE A 233 -19.19 -6.94 1.22
C ILE A 233 -17.81 -6.90 0.56
N ILE A 234 -17.18 -8.06 0.35
CA ILE A 234 -15.85 -8.15 -0.29
C ILE A 234 -15.92 -7.72 -1.77
N ALA A 235 -16.98 -8.08 -2.49
CA ALA A 235 -17.14 -7.67 -3.89
C ALA A 235 -17.47 -6.18 -4.06
N ALA A 236 -17.99 -5.53 -3.02
CA ALA A 236 -18.49 -4.16 -3.10
C ALA A 236 -17.41 -3.13 -3.47
N GLY A 237 -16.17 -3.29 -3.00
CA GLY A 237 -15.07 -2.39 -3.31
C GLY A 237 -14.71 -2.41 -4.80
N PRO A 238 -14.36 -3.56 -5.38
CA PRO A 238 -14.11 -3.68 -6.83
C PRO A 238 -15.29 -3.22 -7.69
N VAL A 239 -16.53 -3.55 -7.30
CA VAL A 239 -17.74 -3.11 -8.02
C VAL A 239 -17.91 -1.59 -7.96
N ALA A 240 -17.64 -0.95 -6.81
CA ALA A 240 -17.70 0.50 -6.69
C ALA A 240 -16.67 1.18 -7.61
N ASN A 241 -15.44 0.65 -7.68
CA ASN A 241 -14.44 1.15 -8.61
C ASN A 241 -14.83 0.94 -10.07
N PHE A 242 -15.41 -0.22 -10.41
CA PHE A 242 -15.87 -0.49 -11.77
C PHE A 242 -16.98 0.48 -12.19
N ILE A 243 -17.95 0.73 -11.31
CA ILE A 243 -19.00 1.73 -11.53
C ILE A 243 -18.37 3.11 -11.68
N PHE A 244 -17.48 3.51 -10.78
CA PHE A 244 -16.81 4.81 -10.85
C PHE A 244 -16.04 5.00 -12.16
N ALA A 245 -15.32 3.98 -12.62
CA ALA A 245 -14.60 4.03 -13.90
C ALA A 245 -15.51 4.18 -15.14
N ILE A 246 -16.79 3.84 -15.05
CA ILE A 246 -17.77 4.05 -16.14
C ILE A 246 -18.25 5.51 -16.17
N PHE A 247 -18.26 6.19 -15.02
CA PHE A 247 -18.88 7.52 -14.87
C PHE A 247 -17.89 8.67 -14.67
N ALA A 248 -16.62 8.38 -14.37
CA ALA A 248 -15.54 9.35 -14.15
C ALA A 248 -14.80 9.66 -15.46
#